data_AF-A0A6N2DB96-F1
#
_entry.id   AF-A0A6N2DB96-F1
#
_cell.length_a   1.000
_cell.length_b   1.000
_cell.length_c   1.000
_cell.angle_alpha   90.00
_cell.angle_beta   90.00
_cell.angle_gamma   90.00
#
_symmetry.space_group_name_H-M   'P 1'
#
loop_
_entity.id
_entity.type
_entity.pdbx_description
1 polymer ?
#
loop_
_entity_poly.entity_id
_entity_poly.type
_entity_poly.pdbx_seq_one_letter_code
_entity_poly.pdbx_strand_id
1 'polypeptide(L)'
;MATIKPDEELVAQLEARLRHLGATLDDLVAKSEAEGRALDAKYAKGIEELRAHLASAQSHLTTLREQGNSDWHTVMEGVEEAWLELEAAFRKAAGE
;
A
#
# COMPACT_ATOMS: atom_id res chain seq x y z
N MET A 1 13.71 3.00 31.64
CA MET A 1 13.00 3.64 30.51
C MET A 1 11.71 2.87 30.32
N ALA A 2 10.55 3.51 30.44
CA ALA A 2 9.28 2.83 30.26
C ALA A 2 9.08 2.61 28.74
N THR A 3 9.16 1.36 28.29
CA THR A 3 8.74 0.97 26.95
C THR A 3 7.24 1.25 26.87
N ILE A 4 6.84 2.32 26.18
CA ILE A 4 5.45 2.51 25.79
C ILE A 4 5.15 1.39 24.80
N LYS A 5 4.29 0.46 25.20
CA LYS A 5 3.84 -0.60 24.31
C LYS A 5 3.06 0.06 23.17
N PRO A 6 3.28 -0.35 21.91
CA PRO A 6 2.46 0.10 20.80
C PRO A 6 1.01 -0.27 21.05
N ASP A 7 0.10 0.61 20.63
CA ASP A 7 -1.34 0.35 20.71
C ASP A 7 -1.68 -0.83 19.77
N GLU A 8 -1.99 -2.00 20.34
CA GLU A 8 -2.20 -3.22 19.55
C GLU A 8 -3.40 -3.11 18.61
N GLU A 9 -4.41 -2.31 18.98
CA GLU A 9 -5.57 -2.05 18.13
C GLU A 9 -5.20 -1.19 16.92
N LEU A 10 -4.37 -0.16 17.09
CA LEU A 10 -3.80 0.59 15.97
C LEU A 10 -2.98 -0.33 15.06
N VAL A 11 -2.05 -1.12 15.61
CA VAL A 11 -1.21 -2.04 14.82
C VAL A 11 -2.07 -3.02 14.01
N ALA A 12 -3.09 -3.62 14.62
CA ALA A 12 -3.99 -4.55 13.94
C ALA A 12 -4.79 -3.89 12.80
N GLN A 13 -5.31 -2.67 13.02
CA GLN A 13 -6.05 -1.91 12.00
C GLN A 13 -5.17 -1.60 10.78
N LEU A 14 -3.93 -1.18 11.04
CA LEU A 14 -2.96 -0.84 10.00
C LEU A 14 -2.54 -2.06 9.20
N GLU A 15 -2.30 -3.18 9.88
CA GLU A 15 -1.97 -4.45 9.24
C GLU A 15 -3.12 -4.95 8.35
N ALA A 16 -4.37 -4.82 8.83
CA ALA A 16 -5.56 -5.14 8.04
C ALA A 16 -5.68 -4.22 6.81
N ARG A 17 -5.43 -2.93 6.96
CA ARG A 17 -5.47 -1.96 5.85
C ARG A 17 -4.41 -2.29 4.79
N LEU A 18 -3.17 -2.55 5.18
CA LEU A 18 -2.09 -2.91 4.26
C LEU A 18 -2.38 -4.21 3.51
N ARG A 19 -2.90 -5.23 4.20
CA ARG A 19 -3.33 -6.48 3.55
C ARG A 19 -4.43 -6.23 2.53
N HIS A 20 -5.42 -5.42 2.87
CA HIS A 20 -6.53 -5.10 1.98
C HIS A 20 -6.05 -4.37 0.72
N LEU A 21 -5.14 -3.39 0.87
CA LEU A 21 -4.54 -2.68 -0.26
C LEU A 21 -3.71 -3.62 -1.15
N GLY A 22 -2.90 -4.50 -0.56
CA GLY A 22 -2.14 -5.50 -1.29
C GLY A 22 -3.04 -6.45 -2.10
N ALA A 23 -4.09 -6.98 -1.47
CA ALA A 23 -5.03 -7.87 -2.15
C ALA A 23 -5.80 -7.17 -3.28
N THR A 24 -6.20 -5.92 -3.08
CA THR A 24 -6.88 -5.12 -4.12
C THR A 24 -5.92 -4.82 -5.29
N LEU A 25 -4.65 -4.55 -5.00
CA LEU A 25 -3.63 -4.38 -6.04
C LEU A 25 -3.45 -5.65 -6.87
N ASP A 26 -3.34 -6.81 -6.22
CA ASP A 26 -3.18 -8.10 -6.91
C ASP A 26 -4.40 -8.41 -7.80
N ASP A 27 -5.62 -8.13 -7.33
CA ASP A 27 -6.85 -8.27 -8.14
C ASP A 27 -6.86 -7.33 -9.35
N LEU A 28 -6.43 -6.07 -9.16
CA LEU A 28 -6.34 -5.09 -10.25
C LEU A 28 -5.34 -5.52 -11.33
N VAL A 29 -4.17 -6.03 -10.90
CA VAL A 29 -3.14 -6.58 -11.79
C VAL A 29 -3.70 -7.76 -12.57
N ALA A 30 -4.29 -8.74 -11.88
CA ALA A 30 -4.85 -9.93 -12.50
C ALA A 30 -5.95 -9.59 -13.52
N LYS A 31 -6.80 -8.61 -13.21
CA LYS A 31 -7.82 -8.11 -14.15
C LYS A 31 -7.21 -7.45 -15.38
N SER A 32 -6.20 -6.60 -15.20
CA SER A 32 -5.49 -5.96 -16.33
C SER A 32 -4.86 -6.99 -17.25
N GLU A 33 -4.21 -8.02 -16.68
CA GLU A 33 -3.61 -9.12 -17.43
C GLU A 33 -4.66 -9.95 -18.18
N ALA A 34 -5.78 -10.28 -17.53
CA ALA A 34 -6.86 -11.05 -18.14
C ALA A 34 -7.55 -10.32 -19.31
N GLU A 35 -7.66 -9.00 -19.24
CA GLU A 35 -8.23 -8.17 -20.31
C GLU A 35 -7.27 -7.92 -21.47
N GLY A 36 -6.03 -8.43 -21.41
CA GLY A 36 -5.01 -8.17 -22.43
C GLY A 36 -4.62 -6.70 -22.53
N ARG A 37 -5.01 -5.88 -21.53
CA ARG A 37 -4.50 -4.54 -21.33
C ARG A 37 -3.09 -4.71 -20.79
N ALA A 38 -2.14 -4.87 -21.72
CA ALA A 38 -0.73 -4.81 -21.38
C ALA A 38 -0.55 -3.61 -20.47
N LEU A 39 -0.04 -3.84 -19.26
CA LEU A 39 0.27 -2.79 -18.31
C LEU A 39 1.22 -1.85 -19.03
N ASP A 40 0.68 -0.75 -19.56
CA ASP A 40 1.48 0.35 -20.09
C ASP A 40 2.58 0.66 -19.07
N ALA A 41 3.75 1.08 -19.53
CA ALA A 41 4.89 1.35 -18.67
C ALA A 41 4.52 2.23 -17.46
N LYS A 42 3.53 3.12 -17.61
CA LYS A 42 3.00 3.93 -16.51
C LYS A 42 2.26 3.11 -15.44
N TYR A 43 1.48 2.09 -15.81
CA TYR A 43 0.82 1.21 -14.84
C TYR A 43 1.81 0.29 -14.15
N ALA A 44 2.74 -0.29 -14.91
CA ALA A 44 3.80 -1.12 -14.33
C ALA A 44 4.56 -0.34 -13.25
N LYS A 45 4.96 0.90 -13.56
CA LYS A 45 5.64 1.80 -12.62
C LYS A 45 4.79 2.09 -11.37
N GLY A 46 3.51 2.43 -11.53
CA GLY A 46 2.62 2.71 -10.40
C GLY A 46 2.38 1.48 -9.50
N ILE A 47 2.27 0.28 -10.08
CA ILE A 47 2.17 -0.98 -9.34
C ILE A 47 3.46 -1.24 -8.54
N GLU A 48 4.63 -1.05 -9.17
CA GLU A 48 5.93 -1.24 -8.51
C GLU A 48 6.11 -0.25 -7.36
N GLU A 49 5.79 1.04 -7.56
CA GLU A 49 5.83 2.07 -6.53
C GLU A 49 4.93 1.70 -5.35
N LEU A 50 3.67 1.33 -5.62
CA LEU A 50 2.73 0.93 -4.57
C LEU A 50 3.18 -0.34 -3.82
N ARG A 51 3.75 -1.35 -4.52
CA ARG A 51 4.33 -2.53 -3.86
C ARG A 51 5.49 -2.14 -2.94
N ALA A 52 6.35 -1.22 -3.37
CA ALA A 52 7.45 -0.72 -2.55
C ALA A 52 6.93 0.02 -1.30
N HIS A 53 5.90 0.85 -1.44
CA HIS A 53 5.26 1.54 -0.31
C HIS A 53 4.60 0.55 0.67
N LEU A 54 3.88 -0.46 0.18
CA LEU A 54 3.28 -1.51 1.02
C LEU A 54 4.36 -2.31 1.79
N ALA A 55 5.47 -2.65 1.13
CA ALA A 55 6.58 -3.35 1.77
C ALA A 55 7.26 -2.47 2.85
N SER A 56 7.49 -1.20 2.54
CA SER A 56 8.01 -0.21 3.51
C SER A 56 7.08 -0.10 4.72
N ALA A 57 5.77 -0.03 4.48
CA ALA A 57 4.78 0.06 5.53
C ALA A 57 4.72 -1.21 6.41
N GLN A 58 4.84 -2.41 5.83
CA GLN A 58 4.96 -3.64 6.63
C GLN A 58 6.22 -3.66 7.50
N SER A 59 7.35 -3.16 6.98
CA SER A 59 8.58 -3.02 7.75
C SER A 59 8.41 -2.05 8.91
N HIS A 60 7.78 -0.89 8.68
CA HIS A 60 7.49 0.09 9.72
C HIS A 60 6.53 -0.44 10.78
N LEU A 61 5.54 -1.25 10.40
CA LEU A 61 4.60 -1.86 11.33
C LEU A 61 5.31 -2.88 12.24
N THR A 62 6.28 -3.61 11.69
CA THR A 62 7.16 -4.49 12.47
C THR A 62 7.98 -3.69 13.49
N THR A 63 8.61 -2.59 13.06
CA THR A 63 9.34 -1.69 13.95
C THR A 63 8.44 -1.07 15.03
N LEU A 64 7.23 -0.64 14.68
CA LEU A 64 6.26 -0.11 15.63
C LEU A 64 5.92 -1.16 16.69
N ARG A 65 5.68 -2.41 16.29
CA ARG A 65 5.38 -3.53 17.19
C ARG A 65 6.54 -3.84 18.15
N GLU A 66 7.78 -3.74 17.68
CA GLU A 66 8.97 -4.11 18.43
C GLU A 66 9.53 -2.97 19.30
N GLN A 67 9.49 -1.74 18.79
CA GLN A 67 10.18 -0.57 19.37
C GLN A 67 9.22 0.49 19.91
N GLY A 68 7.91 0.40 19.62
CA GLY A 68 6.87 1.29 20.18
C GLY A 68 6.91 2.74 19.68
N ASN A 69 7.80 3.10 18.75
CA ASN A 69 7.93 4.44 18.20
C ASN A 69 8.16 4.38 16.68
N SER A 70 7.19 4.87 15.89
CA SER A 70 7.32 4.99 14.43
C SER A 70 6.45 6.13 13.92
N ASP A 71 6.96 6.93 12.98
CA ASP A 71 6.20 7.94 12.21
C ASP A 71 5.30 7.25 11.17
N TRP A 72 4.24 6.62 11.66
CA TRP A 72 3.31 5.86 10.82
C TRP A 72 2.51 6.74 9.85
N HIS A 73 2.27 8.00 10.22
CA HIS A 73 1.51 8.94 9.41
C HIS A 73 2.15 9.16 8.03
N THR A 74 3.45 9.48 7.98
CA THR A 74 4.19 9.70 6.73
C THR A 74 4.25 8.46 5.84
N VAL A 75 4.33 7.28 6.46
CA VAL A 75 4.32 6.00 5.73
C VAL A 75 2.98 5.77 5.05
N MET A 76 1.88 6.00 5.77
CA MET A 76 0.54 5.84 5.20
C MET A 76 0.22 6.89 4.15
N GLU A 77 0.66 8.14 4.35
CA GLU A 77 0.51 9.21 3.36
C GLU A 77 1.09 8.76 2.01
N GLY A 78 2.33 8.25 1.99
CA GLY A 78 2.93 7.73 0.76
C GLY A 78 2.21 6.51 0.16
N VAL A 79 1.66 5.63 0.99
CA VAL A 79 0.82 4.51 0.50
C VAL A 79 -0.47 5.02 -0.15
N GLU A 80 -1.13 6.00 0.47
CA GLU A 80 -2.38 6.57 -0.04
C GLU A 80 -2.16 7.42 -1.30
N GLU A 81 -1.09 8.21 -1.35
CA GLU A 81 -0.71 8.96 -2.55
C GLU A 81 -0.44 8.02 -3.73
N ALA A 82 0.39 6.99 -3.55
CA ALA A 82 0.68 6.00 -4.58
C ALA A 82 -0.59 5.25 -5.03
N TRP A 83 -1.52 4.97 -4.10
CA TRP A 83 -2.80 4.34 -4.43
C TRP A 83 -3.68 5.25 -5.29
N LEU A 84 -3.82 6.52 -4.91
CA LEU A 84 -4.61 7.51 -5.65
C LEU A 84 -4.07 7.73 -7.06
N GLU A 85 -2.74 7.79 -7.21
CA GLU A 85 -2.10 7.91 -8.52
C GLU A 85 -2.38 6.70 -9.42
N LEU A 86 -2.28 5.49 -8.86
CA LEU A 86 -2.57 4.26 -9.59
C LEU A 86 -4.05 4.17 -9.99
N GLU A 87 -4.96 4.51 -9.08
CA GLU A 87 -6.41 4.51 -9.33
C GLU A 87 -6.77 5.53 -10.42
N ALA A 88 -6.21 6.74 -10.35
CA ALA A 88 -6.40 7.77 -11.37
C ALA A 88 -5.88 7.34 -12.74
N ALA A 89 -4.73 6.67 -12.77
CA ALA A 89 -4.23 6.07 -14.00
C ALA A 89 -5.24 5.03 -14.53
N PHE A 90 -5.73 4.12 -13.68
CA PHE A 90 -6.61 3.03 -14.10
C PHE A 90 -7.94 3.56 -14.66
N ARG A 91 -8.53 4.54 -13.98
CA ARG A 91 -9.76 5.22 -14.41
C ARG A 91 -9.58 5.88 -15.78
N LYS A 92 -8.43 6.52 -16.01
CA LYS A 92 -8.05 7.09 -17.32
C LYS A 92 -7.88 6.02 -18.41
N ALA A 93 -7.31 4.85 -18.10
CA ALA A 93 -7.23 3.73 -19.05
C ALA A 93 -8.61 3.18 -19.42
N ALA A 94 -9.52 3.14 -18.45
CA ALA A 94 -10.88 2.63 -18.63
C ALA A 94 -11.74 3.53 -19.53
N GLY A 95 -11.30 4.77 -19.82
CA GLY A 95 -12.01 5.70 -20.69
C GLY A 95 -13.13 6.47 -20.00
N GLU A 96 -13.13 6.54 -18.67
CA GLU A 96 -14.02 7.37 -17.85
C GLU A 96 -13.53 8.81 -17.72
#